data_AF-A0A1S6EWZ0-F1
#
_entry.id   AF-A0A1S6EWZ0-F1
#
_cell.length_a   1.000
_cell.length_b   1.000
_cell.length_c   1.000
_cell.angle_alpha   90.00
_cell.angle_beta   90.00
_cell.angle_gamma   90.00
#
_symmetry.space_group_name_H-M   'P 1'
#
loop_
_entity.id
_entity.type
_entity.pdbx_description
1 polymer ?
#
loop_
_entity_poly.entity_id
_entity_poly.type
_entity_poly.pdbx_seq_one_letter_code
_entity_poly.pdbx_strand_id
1 'polypeptide(L)'
;MTEVPTLYDWLGGREALLRLTTEFYRRVALDEILAPVFGHMDPEHPAHVAEFIGEILGGPTLYDPSGDGHVRMIGHHLNRHLTETQRRRWFDLLLTTADAVGLADDPEFRSAFVGYLEWGSRLAVINSQPGVALPPSSPMPQWTWGAPGGPYQPAET
;
A
#
# COMPACT_ATOMS: atom_id res chain seq x y z
N MET A 1 5.21 17.12 26.96
CA MET A 1 5.77 16.23 25.93
C MET A 1 4.88 16.36 24.72
N THR A 2 5.41 16.71 23.56
CA THR A 2 4.66 16.69 22.30
C THR A 2 4.43 15.23 21.91
N GLU A 3 3.18 14.87 21.64
CA GLU A 3 2.80 13.54 21.18
C GLU A 3 3.43 13.25 19.80
N VAL A 4 3.91 12.02 19.58
CA VAL A 4 4.46 11.61 18.29
C VAL A 4 3.30 11.50 17.30
N PRO A 5 3.31 12.21 16.15
CA PRO A 5 2.20 12.17 15.19
C PRO A 5 2.08 10.79 14.54
N THR A 6 0.93 10.50 13.94
CA THR A 6 0.80 9.32 13.06
C THR A 6 1.64 9.50 11.79
N LEU A 7 1.95 8.40 11.09
CA LEU A 7 2.61 8.50 9.79
C LEU A 7 1.73 9.24 8.78
N TYR A 8 0.41 9.06 8.86
CA TYR A 8 -0.58 9.77 8.06
C TYR A 8 -0.54 11.30 8.28
N ASP A 9 -0.49 11.76 9.53
CA ASP A 9 -0.41 13.20 9.81
C ASP A 9 0.94 13.77 9.37
N TRP A 10 2.02 13.02 9.62
CA TRP A 10 3.38 13.44 9.26
C TRP A 10 3.59 13.59 7.75
N LEU A 11 3.06 12.68 6.95
CA LEU A 11 3.19 12.75 5.48
C LEU A 11 2.34 13.86 4.84
N GLY A 12 1.45 14.51 5.60
CA GLY A 12 0.53 15.55 5.11
C GLY A 12 -0.89 15.06 4.78
N GLY A 13 -1.31 13.94 5.36
CA GLY A 13 -2.68 13.41 5.28
C GLY A 13 -3.18 13.05 3.89
N ARG A 14 -4.52 13.06 3.73
CA ARG A 14 -5.22 12.62 2.52
C ARG A 14 -4.77 13.35 1.26
N GLU A 15 -4.50 14.65 1.35
CA GLU A 15 -4.08 15.43 0.19
C GLU A 15 -2.73 14.93 -0.34
N ALA A 16 -1.76 14.67 0.54
CA ALA A 16 -0.47 14.15 0.14
C ALA A 16 -0.56 12.74 -0.47
N LEU A 17 -1.39 11.87 0.10
CA LEU A 17 -1.63 10.54 -0.46
C LEU A 17 -2.31 10.60 -1.82
N LEU A 18 -3.30 11.46 -2.01
CA LEU A 18 -3.94 11.63 -3.31
C LEU A 18 -2.97 12.16 -4.36
N ARG A 19 -2.13 13.15 -4.03
CA ARG A 19 -1.09 13.63 -4.95
C ARG A 19 -0.14 12.50 -5.33
N LEU A 20 0.32 11.72 -4.33
CA LEU A 20 1.20 10.57 -4.54
C LEU A 20 0.56 9.53 -5.45
N THR A 21 -0.62 9.02 -5.12
CA THR A 21 -1.25 7.91 -5.86
C THR A 21 -1.67 8.36 -7.26
N THR A 22 -2.17 9.59 -7.41
CA THR A 22 -2.55 10.14 -8.73
C THR A 22 -1.34 10.20 -9.67
N GLU A 23 -0.23 10.79 -9.22
CA GLU A 23 0.98 10.86 -10.04
C GLU A 23 1.60 9.47 -10.26
N PHE A 24 1.55 8.61 -9.24
CA PHE A 24 2.08 7.25 -9.32
C PHE A 24 1.38 6.45 -10.41
N TYR A 25 0.04 6.42 -10.39
CA TYR A 25 -0.71 5.66 -11.39
C TYR A 25 -0.63 6.29 -12.79
N ARG A 26 -0.45 7.61 -12.90
CA ARG A 26 -0.10 8.26 -14.18
C ARG A 26 1.22 7.72 -14.74
N ARG A 27 2.22 7.49 -13.89
CA ARG A 27 3.52 6.91 -14.29
C ARG A 27 3.42 5.41 -14.57
N VAL A 28 2.63 4.67 -13.79
CA VAL A 28 2.35 3.24 -14.01
C VAL A 28 1.79 3.00 -15.41
N ALA A 29 0.89 3.86 -15.88
CA ALA A 29 0.32 3.75 -17.23
C ALA A 29 1.35 3.92 -18.36
N LEU A 30 2.51 4.51 -18.07
CA LEU A 30 3.61 4.72 -19.02
C LEU A 30 4.75 3.71 -18.83
N ASP A 31 4.66 2.85 -17.84
CA ASP A 31 5.72 1.89 -17.49
C ASP A 31 5.52 0.56 -18.23
N GLU A 32 6.52 0.11 -18.99
CA GLU A 32 6.41 -1.09 -19.84
C GLU A 32 6.11 -2.37 -19.04
N ILE A 33 6.54 -2.46 -17.78
CA ILE A 33 6.33 -3.64 -16.93
C ILE A 33 4.98 -3.58 -16.22
N LEU A 34 4.58 -2.39 -15.75
CA LEU A 34 3.39 -2.23 -14.92
C LEU A 34 2.14 -1.89 -15.72
N ALA A 35 2.25 -1.19 -16.85
CA ALA A 35 1.09 -0.80 -17.67
C ALA A 35 0.20 -2.00 -18.04
N PRO A 36 0.73 -3.19 -18.43
CA PRO A 36 -0.11 -4.36 -18.68
C PRO A 36 -0.85 -4.87 -17.44
N VAL A 37 -0.26 -4.72 -16.24
CA VAL A 37 -0.87 -5.15 -14.96
C VAL A 37 -2.09 -4.30 -14.62
N PHE A 38 -2.01 -3.00 -14.92
CA PHE A 38 -3.03 -2.00 -14.57
C PHE A 38 -3.89 -1.57 -15.78
N GLY A 39 -3.80 -2.25 -16.92
CA GLY A 39 -4.46 -1.82 -18.18
C GLY A 39 -6.00 -1.74 -18.13
N HIS A 40 -6.62 -2.36 -17.14
CA HIS A 40 -8.07 -2.30 -16.88
C HIS A 40 -8.42 -1.72 -15.51
N MET A 41 -7.50 -0.95 -14.93
CA MET A 41 -7.69 -0.28 -13.65
C MET A 41 -8.84 0.74 -13.73
N ASP A 42 -9.66 0.77 -12.69
CA ASP A 42 -10.73 1.75 -12.54
C ASP A 42 -10.15 3.19 -12.39
N PRO A 43 -10.76 4.22 -12.98
CA PRO A 43 -10.30 5.61 -12.83
C PRO A 43 -10.20 6.09 -11.38
N GLU A 44 -11.04 5.59 -10.48
CA GLU A 44 -11.05 5.94 -9.04
C GLU A 44 -10.02 5.14 -8.23
N HIS A 45 -9.29 4.21 -8.85
CA HIS A 45 -8.30 3.38 -8.17
C HIS A 45 -7.25 4.20 -7.38
N PRO A 46 -6.70 5.33 -7.89
CA PRO A 46 -5.77 6.14 -7.10
C PRO A 46 -6.38 6.67 -5.81
N ALA A 47 -7.67 7.06 -5.81
CA ALA A 47 -8.36 7.55 -4.63
C ALA A 47 -8.59 6.43 -3.61
N HIS A 48 -9.05 5.26 -4.06
CA HIS A 48 -9.23 4.09 -3.20
C HIS A 48 -7.91 3.64 -2.54
N VAL A 49 -6.81 3.66 -3.29
CA VAL A 49 -5.48 3.31 -2.77
C VAL A 49 -4.99 4.35 -1.75
N ALA A 50 -5.25 5.64 -1.97
CA ALA A 50 -4.92 6.68 -1.00
C ALA A 50 -5.68 6.50 0.32
N GLU A 51 -6.96 6.12 0.26
CA GLU A 51 -7.78 5.86 1.45
C GLU A 51 -7.31 4.60 2.19
N PHE A 52 -6.98 3.53 1.45
CA PHE A 52 -6.43 2.30 2.03
C PHE A 52 -5.09 2.54 2.75
N ILE A 53 -4.14 3.19 2.07
CA ILE A 53 -2.83 3.52 2.66
C ILE A 53 -3.03 4.46 3.85
N GLY A 54 -3.93 5.44 3.73
CA GLY A 54 -4.20 6.41 4.78
C GLY A 54 -4.66 5.74 6.07
N GLU A 55 -5.60 4.81 5.98
CA GLU A 55 -6.10 4.05 7.13
C GLU A 55 -4.98 3.21 7.79
N ILE A 56 -4.14 2.53 6.99
CA ILE A 56 -3.01 1.75 7.51
C ILE A 56 -2.01 2.64 8.27
N LEU A 57 -1.76 3.86 7.79
CA LEU A 57 -0.78 4.79 8.37
C LEU A 57 -1.32 5.59 9.57
N GLY A 58 -2.50 5.23 10.08
CA GLY A 58 -3.13 5.84 11.26
C GLY A 58 -4.12 6.98 10.95
N GLY A 59 -4.52 7.12 9.68
CA GLY A 59 -5.55 8.07 9.26
C GLY A 59 -6.99 7.59 9.55
N PRO A 60 -8.00 8.34 9.10
CA PRO A 60 -9.40 8.00 9.31
C PRO A 60 -9.82 6.73 8.54
N THR A 61 -10.79 5.98 9.09
CA THR A 61 -11.42 4.81 8.46
C THR A 61 -12.30 5.22 7.27
N LEU A 62 -11.69 5.38 6.10
CA LEU A 62 -12.36 5.80 4.86
C LEU A 62 -12.43 4.71 3.81
N TYR A 63 -11.52 3.73 3.81
CA TYR A 63 -11.43 2.74 2.75
C TYR A 63 -12.57 1.72 2.80
N ASP A 64 -12.91 1.26 4.01
CA ASP A 64 -14.02 0.35 4.24
C ASP A 64 -14.65 0.54 5.62
N PRO A 65 -15.75 1.30 5.73
CA PRO A 65 -16.46 1.49 6.98
C PRO A 65 -17.11 0.22 7.56
N SER A 66 -17.23 -0.86 6.78
CA SER A 66 -17.84 -2.12 7.26
C SER A 66 -16.91 -2.94 8.15
N GLY A 67 -15.61 -2.64 8.16
CA GLY A 67 -14.60 -3.35 8.95
C GLY A 67 -13.88 -4.49 8.20
N ASP A 68 -14.34 -4.87 7.00
CA ASP A 68 -13.75 -5.94 6.19
C ASP A 68 -12.75 -5.44 5.13
N GLY A 69 -12.28 -4.19 5.23
CA GLY A 69 -11.42 -3.56 4.23
C GLY A 69 -10.16 -4.36 3.91
N HIS A 70 -9.51 -4.95 4.91
CA HIS A 70 -8.32 -5.77 4.69
C HIS A 70 -8.61 -6.99 3.80
N VAL A 71 -9.70 -7.71 4.08
CA VAL A 71 -10.11 -8.88 3.27
C VAL A 71 -10.53 -8.45 1.87
N ARG A 72 -11.27 -7.34 1.75
CA ARG A 72 -11.67 -6.78 0.45
C ARG A 72 -10.44 -6.47 -0.40
N MET A 73 -9.43 -5.83 0.19
CA MET A 73 -8.16 -5.55 -0.46
C MET A 73 -7.53 -6.86 -0.97
N ILE A 74 -7.36 -7.86 -0.11
CA ILE A 74 -6.77 -9.16 -0.48
C ILE A 74 -7.50 -9.76 -1.68
N GLY A 75 -8.84 -9.69 -1.69
CA GLY A 75 -9.68 -10.12 -2.80
C GLY A 75 -9.33 -9.47 -4.14
N HIS A 76 -8.94 -8.19 -4.17
CA HIS A 76 -8.51 -7.50 -5.40
C HIS A 76 -7.21 -8.05 -6.00
N HIS A 77 -6.39 -8.73 -5.19
CA HIS A 77 -5.09 -9.27 -5.60
C HIS A 77 -5.13 -10.74 -6.00
N LEU A 78 -6.16 -11.50 -5.65
CA LEU A 78 -6.24 -12.94 -5.92
C LEU A 78 -6.14 -13.26 -7.42
N ASN A 79 -5.42 -14.33 -7.76
CA ASN A 79 -5.22 -14.83 -9.14
C ASN A 79 -4.71 -13.77 -10.13
N ARG A 80 -3.96 -12.75 -9.66
CA ARG A 80 -3.31 -11.77 -10.53
C ARG A 80 -1.93 -12.23 -11.03
N HIS A 81 -1.38 -13.31 -10.46
CA HIS A 81 -0.09 -13.90 -10.86
C HIS A 81 1.05 -12.87 -10.89
N LEU A 82 1.10 -12.00 -9.89
CA LEU A 82 2.13 -10.97 -9.82
C LEU A 82 3.51 -11.61 -9.64
N THR A 83 4.48 -11.08 -10.36
CA THR A 83 5.87 -11.54 -10.35
C THR A 83 6.75 -10.64 -9.47
N GLU A 84 7.88 -11.17 -9.02
CA GLU A 84 8.88 -10.38 -8.27
C GLU A 84 9.44 -9.22 -9.11
N THR A 85 9.50 -9.35 -10.44
CA THR A 85 9.90 -8.25 -11.33
C THR A 85 8.88 -7.12 -11.30
N GLN A 86 7.59 -7.43 -11.40
CA GLN A 86 6.52 -6.43 -11.29
C GLN A 86 6.52 -5.79 -9.90
N ARG A 87 6.68 -6.58 -8.82
CA ARG A 87 6.74 -6.06 -7.45
C ARG A 87 7.86 -5.04 -7.26
N ARG A 88 9.08 -5.39 -7.64
CA ARG A 88 10.23 -4.49 -7.52
C ARG A 88 10.03 -3.22 -8.34
N ARG A 89 9.52 -3.35 -9.57
CA ARG A 89 9.27 -2.19 -10.41
C ARG A 89 8.20 -1.26 -9.82
N TRP A 90 7.12 -1.83 -9.28
CA TRP A 90 6.07 -1.09 -8.58
C TRP A 90 6.64 -0.34 -7.38
N PHE A 91 7.45 -1.01 -6.57
CA PHE A 91 8.07 -0.44 -5.37
C PHE A 91 9.01 0.73 -5.72
N ASP A 92 9.93 0.52 -6.66
CA ASP A 92 10.89 1.55 -7.09
C ASP A 92 10.18 2.77 -7.70
N LEU A 93 9.15 2.54 -8.51
CA LEU A 93 8.39 3.61 -9.14
C LEU A 93 7.61 4.43 -8.10
N LEU A 94 7.05 3.79 -7.08
CA LEU A 94 6.32 4.48 -6.01
C LEU A 94 7.27 5.36 -5.18
N LEU A 95 8.46 4.85 -4.81
CA LEU A 95 9.46 5.65 -4.10
C LEU A 95 9.94 6.85 -4.93
N THR A 96 10.26 6.62 -6.20
CA THR A 96 10.64 7.70 -7.13
C THR A 96 9.53 8.73 -7.27
N THR A 97 8.26 8.29 -7.21
CA THR A 97 7.11 9.19 -7.26
C THR A 97 6.97 9.99 -5.98
N ALA A 98 7.15 9.37 -4.82
CA ALA A 98 7.13 10.04 -3.52
C ALA A 98 8.13 11.21 -3.48
N ASP A 99 9.34 11.02 -4.01
CA ASP A 99 10.33 12.10 -4.11
C ASP A 99 9.86 13.20 -5.07
N ALA A 100 9.35 12.82 -6.23
CA ALA A 100 8.93 13.79 -7.24
C ALA A 100 7.73 14.65 -6.81
N VAL A 101 6.86 14.15 -5.94
CA VAL A 101 5.71 14.91 -5.40
C VAL A 101 6.02 15.61 -4.08
N GLY A 102 7.28 15.55 -3.61
CA GLY A 102 7.72 16.21 -2.38
C GLY A 102 7.12 15.61 -1.11
N LEU A 103 6.96 14.29 -1.05
CA LEU A 103 6.58 13.59 0.19
C LEU A 103 7.73 13.69 1.20
N ALA A 104 7.41 13.74 2.50
CA ALA A 104 8.38 13.82 3.59
C ALA A 104 9.56 12.86 3.37
N ASP A 105 10.80 13.33 3.51
CA ASP A 105 12.03 12.59 3.19
C ASP A 105 13.02 12.48 4.36
N ASP A 106 12.59 12.85 5.56
CA ASP A 106 13.37 12.63 6.77
C ASP A 106 13.65 11.12 7.00
N PRO A 107 14.82 10.77 7.56
CA PRO A 107 15.23 9.38 7.71
C PRO A 107 14.23 8.50 8.48
N GLU A 108 13.62 9.05 9.53
CA GLU A 108 12.65 8.36 10.37
C GLU A 108 11.40 7.97 9.58
N PHE A 109 10.80 8.92 8.85
CA PHE A 109 9.63 8.64 8.02
C PHE A 109 9.98 7.69 6.88
N ARG A 110 11.10 7.92 6.19
CA ARG A 110 11.48 7.08 5.05
C ARG A 110 11.78 5.65 5.44
N SER A 111 12.39 5.42 6.60
CA SER A 111 12.57 4.08 7.15
C SER A 111 11.22 3.38 7.37
N ALA A 112 10.26 4.06 8.02
CA ALA A 112 8.95 3.50 8.29
C ALA A 112 8.14 3.24 7.00
N PHE A 113 8.13 4.20 6.08
CA PHE A 113 7.39 4.11 4.82
C PHE A 113 7.94 3.01 3.90
N VAL A 114 9.26 2.91 3.76
CA VAL A 114 9.91 1.81 3.02
C VAL A 114 9.58 0.45 3.62
N GLY A 115 9.62 0.34 4.95
CA GLY A 115 9.23 -0.90 5.65
C GLY A 115 7.80 -1.34 5.34
N TYR A 116 6.86 -0.40 5.35
CA TYR A 116 5.46 -0.65 4.99
C TYR A 116 5.33 -1.14 3.54
N LEU A 117 5.93 -0.42 2.59
CA LEU A 117 5.83 -0.74 1.18
C LEU A 117 6.47 -2.09 0.84
N GLU A 118 7.58 -2.42 1.49
CA GLU A 118 8.26 -3.70 1.28
C GLU A 118 7.41 -4.85 1.82
N TRP A 119 6.86 -4.71 3.03
CA TRP A 119 5.95 -5.69 3.61
C TRP A 119 4.69 -5.87 2.78
N GLY A 120 3.99 -4.77 2.45
CA GLY A 120 2.73 -4.80 1.70
C GLY A 120 2.88 -5.33 0.27
N SER A 121 3.94 -4.92 -0.44
CA SER A 121 4.18 -5.39 -1.81
C SER A 121 4.50 -6.89 -1.88
N ARG A 122 5.13 -7.47 -0.85
CA ARG A 122 5.32 -8.92 -0.75
C ARG A 122 4.02 -9.66 -0.52
N LEU A 123 3.16 -9.15 0.36
CA LEU A 123 1.82 -9.72 0.56
C LEU A 123 0.98 -9.67 -0.73
N ALA A 124 1.08 -8.61 -1.52
CA ALA A 124 0.42 -8.52 -2.82
C ALA A 124 0.85 -9.67 -3.76
N VAL A 125 2.15 -9.99 -3.82
CA VAL A 125 2.66 -11.12 -4.61
C VAL A 125 2.14 -12.44 -4.06
N ILE A 126 2.25 -12.68 -2.75
CA ILE A 126 1.78 -13.90 -2.09
C ILE A 126 0.29 -14.12 -2.39
N ASN A 127 -0.53 -13.11 -2.15
CA ASN A 127 -1.98 -13.18 -2.34
C ASN A 127 -2.38 -13.35 -3.81
N SER A 128 -1.53 -12.96 -4.76
CA SER A 128 -1.82 -13.09 -6.18
C SER A 128 -1.62 -14.48 -6.77
N GLN A 129 -1.06 -15.42 -6.01
CA GLN A 129 -0.75 -16.75 -6.51
C GLN A 129 -2.00 -17.63 -6.67
N PRO A 130 -1.96 -18.63 -7.57
CA PRO A 130 -3.07 -19.56 -7.77
C PRO A 130 -3.41 -20.31 -6.48
N GLY A 131 -4.70 -20.48 -6.21
CA GLY A 131 -5.18 -21.30 -5.10
C GLY A 131 -5.13 -20.63 -3.72
N VAL A 132 -4.70 -19.37 -3.63
CA VAL A 132 -4.84 -18.59 -2.40
C VAL A 132 -6.33 -18.26 -2.17
N ALA A 133 -6.86 -18.71 -1.05
CA ALA A 133 -8.22 -18.39 -0.62
C ALA A 133 -8.29 -17.04 0.10
N LEU A 134 -9.48 -16.42 0.10
CA LEU A 134 -9.73 -15.28 0.97
C LEU A 134 -9.52 -15.69 2.44
N PRO A 135 -8.78 -14.92 3.24
CA PRO A 135 -8.67 -15.16 4.67
C PRO A 135 -10.00 -14.81 5.38
N PRO A 136 -10.18 -15.28 6.63
CA PRO A 136 -11.27 -14.80 7.47
C PRO A 136 -11.18 -13.28 7.68
N SER A 137 -12.32 -12.68 8.07
CA SER A 137 -12.38 -11.28 8.48
C SER A 137 -11.27 -10.96 9.48
N SER A 138 -10.56 -9.87 9.22
CA SER A 138 -9.45 -9.39 10.05
C SER A 138 -9.43 -7.86 10.02
N PRO A 139 -9.04 -7.21 11.12
CA PRO A 139 -8.97 -5.77 11.18
C PRO A 139 -7.94 -5.22 10.18
N MET A 140 -8.12 -3.96 9.78
CA MET A 140 -7.11 -3.27 8.99
C MET A 140 -5.75 -3.28 9.73
N PRO A 141 -4.65 -3.67 9.06
CA PRO A 141 -3.33 -3.55 9.64
C PRO A 141 -3.03 -2.10 10.02
N GLN A 142 -2.35 -1.90 11.15
CA GLN A 142 -1.84 -0.59 11.53
C GLN A 142 -0.31 -0.59 11.43
N TRP A 143 0.22 0.34 10.64
CA TRP A 143 1.65 0.55 10.48
C TRP A 143 2.08 1.83 11.18
N THR A 144 3.14 1.75 11.98
CA THR A 144 3.62 2.87 12.80
C THR A 144 5.13 3.06 12.58
N TRP A 145 5.74 3.97 13.34
CA TRP A 145 7.16 4.34 13.23
C TRP A 145 8.16 3.18 13.52
N GLY A 146 7.71 2.01 13.99
CA GLY A 146 8.55 0.84 14.31
C GLY A 146 8.03 -0.47 13.71
N ALA A 147 8.91 -1.49 13.66
CA ALA A 147 8.58 -2.79 13.06
C ALA A 147 7.33 -3.43 13.71
N PRO A 148 6.43 -4.03 12.92
CA PRO A 148 5.13 -4.52 13.38
C PRO A 148 5.28 -5.75 14.29
N GLY A 149 5.49 -5.56 15.58
CA GLY A 149 5.22 -6.58 16.62
C GLY A 149 5.93 -7.96 16.54
N GLY A 150 6.72 -8.28 15.52
CA GLY A 150 7.38 -9.57 15.30
C GLY A 150 7.41 -10.05 13.82
N PRO A 151 8.05 -11.19 13.51
CA PRO A 151 8.08 -11.77 12.16
C PRO A 151 6.70 -12.34 11.75
N TYR A 152 6.38 -12.29 10.45
CA TYR A 152 5.15 -12.89 9.90
C TYR A 152 5.11 -14.41 10.09
N GLN A 153 3.97 -14.93 10.55
CA GLN A 153 3.69 -16.36 10.65
C GLN A 153 2.56 -16.74 9.67
N PRO A 154 2.82 -17.56 8.64
CA PRO A 154 1.79 -18.00 7.70
C PRO A 154 0.79 -18.96 8.37
N ALA A 155 -0.44 -19.02 7.86
CA ALA A 155 -1.44 -19.99 8.32
C ALA A 155 -0.97 -21.43 8.05
N GLU A 156 -1.13 -22.33 9.01
CA GLU A 156 -0.82 -23.76 8.83
C GLU A 156 -1.77 -24.38 7.81
N THR A 157 -1.21 -25.08 6.81
CA THR A 157 -1.93 -25.84 5.77
C THR A 157 -2.37 -27.21 6.25
#